data_AF-A0A7S1EKW5-F1
#
_entry.id   AF-A0A7S1EKW5-F1
#
_cell.length_a   1.000
_cell.length_b   1.000
_cell.length_c   1.000
_cell.angle_alpha   90.00
_cell.angle_beta   90.00
_cell.angle_gamma   90.00
#
_symmetry.space_group_name_H-M   'P 1'
#
loop_
_entity.id
_entity.type
_entity.pdbx_description
1 polymer ?
#
loop_
_entity_poly.entity_id
_entity_poly.type
_entity_poly.pdbx_seq_one_letter_code
_entity_poly.pdbx_strand_id
1 'polypeptide(L)'
;LGVAGPRGRRGPRGQSGYSGGRGAPGMTGMKGMRGPKGAIHVIDIAKLCQEKGGQLYQGICLVSVKINNNRDDVPRNCHSYQPWMWWGWHDYIKIRKMIAGNRYDNPHIYGWGHGGRCTNFRAVLSFTRYNGNNHVWVRYGTFHWSPHHYRSSRWCRWWWGWRCWTYHWQYCHLYSGGNALAVYACRV
;
A
#
# COMPACT_ATOMS: atom_id res chain seq x y z
N LEU A 1 8.21 1.15 -120.38
CA LEU A 1 7.87 1.52 -118.99
C LEU A 1 6.93 0.44 -118.44
N GLY A 2 7.34 -0.26 -117.37
CA GLY A 2 6.67 -1.47 -116.87
C GLY A 2 5.51 -1.19 -115.91
N VAL A 3 4.44 -1.98 -116.01
CA VAL A 3 3.24 -1.94 -115.15
C VAL A 3 3.57 -2.34 -113.70
N ALA A 4 3.00 -1.63 -112.73
CA ALA A 4 3.18 -1.91 -111.31
C ALA A 4 2.58 -3.27 -110.93
N GLY A 5 3.34 -4.07 -110.17
CA GLY A 5 2.93 -5.41 -109.73
C GLY A 5 1.77 -5.40 -108.74
N PRO A 6 1.00 -6.50 -108.64
CA PRO A 6 -0.16 -6.59 -107.77
C PRO A 6 0.22 -6.47 -106.29
N ARG A 7 -0.64 -5.83 -105.50
CA ARG A 7 -0.45 -5.65 -104.06
C ARG A 7 -0.51 -7.00 -103.34
N GLY A 8 0.46 -7.25 -102.45
CA GLY A 8 0.56 -8.50 -101.69
C GLY A 8 -0.65 -8.80 -100.81
N ARG A 9 -0.93 -10.09 -100.59
CA ARG A 9 -2.04 -10.57 -99.76
C ARG A 9 -1.89 -10.10 -98.30
N ARG A 10 -3.01 -9.80 -97.65
CA ARG A 10 -3.04 -9.40 -96.23
C ARG A 10 -2.53 -10.55 -95.35
N GLY A 11 -1.66 -10.24 -94.39
CA GLY A 11 -1.10 -11.22 -93.46
C GLY A 11 -2.16 -11.83 -92.52
N PRO A 12 -1.84 -13.00 -91.91
CA PRO A 12 -2.76 -13.69 -91.00
C PRO A 12 -3.04 -12.87 -89.72
N ARG A 13 -4.20 -13.12 -89.09
CA ARG A 13 -4.57 -12.48 -87.82
C ARG A 13 -3.71 -13.03 -86.68
N GLY A 14 -3.22 -12.15 -85.80
CA GLY A 14 -2.40 -12.52 -84.65
C GLY A 14 -3.13 -13.44 -83.65
N GLN A 15 -2.37 -14.27 -82.93
CA GLN A 15 -2.88 -15.20 -81.93
C GLN A 15 -3.53 -14.46 -80.74
N SER A 16 -4.52 -15.09 -80.12
CA SER A 16 -5.18 -14.58 -78.90
C SER A 16 -4.20 -14.50 -77.74
N GLY A 17 -4.28 -13.43 -76.93
CA GLY A 17 -3.44 -13.24 -75.76
C GLY A 17 -3.74 -14.23 -74.63
N TYR A 18 -2.73 -14.53 -73.80
CA TYR A 18 -2.85 -15.43 -72.65
C TYR A 18 -3.77 -14.85 -71.55
N SER A 19 -4.52 -15.72 -70.87
CA SER A 19 -5.36 -15.35 -69.73
C SER A 19 -4.52 -14.94 -68.52
N GLY A 20 -4.92 -13.87 -67.82
CA GLY A 20 -4.22 -13.39 -66.62
C GLY A 20 -4.25 -14.39 -65.47
N GLY A 21 -3.14 -14.49 -64.73
CA GLY A 21 -3.02 -15.37 -63.57
C GLY A 21 -3.97 -15.01 -62.42
N ARG A 22 -4.29 -15.99 -61.57
CA ARG A 22 -5.16 -15.82 -60.40
C ARG A 22 -4.48 -14.93 -59.35
N GLY A 23 -5.23 -13.98 -58.76
CA GLY A 23 -4.70 -13.07 -57.73
C GLY A 23 -4.21 -13.78 -56.46
N ALA A 24 -3.24 -13.19 -55.77
CA ALA A 24 -2.69 -13.76 -54.54
C ALA A 24 -3.71 -13.79 -53.38
N PRO A 25 -3.62 -14.76 -52.45
CA PRO A 25 -4.47 -14.78 -51.26
C PRO A 25 -4.26 -13.53 -50.37
N GLY A 26 -5.34 -13.04 -49.76
CA GLY A 26 -5.29 -11.90 -48.84
C GLY A 26 -4.54 -12.21 -47.55
N MET A 27 -3.89 -11.20 -46.96
CA MET A 27 -3.15 -11.35 -45.70
C MET A 27 -4.08 -11.61 -44.50
N THR A 28 -3.64 -12.45 -43.57
CA THR A 28 -4.36 -12.73 -42.32
C THR A 28 -4.43 -11.46 -41.44
N GLY A 29 -5.62 -11.18 -40.89
CA GLY A 29 -5.84 -10.01 -40.03
C GLY A 29 -5.02 -10.04 -38.74
N MET A 30 -4.59 -8.86 -38.27
CA MET A 30 -3.82 -8.74 -37.04
C MET A 30 -4.64 -9.16 -35.81
N LYS A 31 -3.99 -9.87 -34.88
CA LYS A 31 -4.58 -10.27 -33.60
C LYS A 31 -4.91 -9.02 -32.76
N GLY A 32 -6.14 -8.95 -32.24
CA GLY A 32 -6.59 -7.82 -31.42
C GLY A 32 -5.71 -7.59 -30.18
N MET A 33 -5.49 -6.33 -29.82
CA MET A 33 -4.73 -5.95 -28.63
C MET A 33 -5.46 -6.38 -27.35
N ARG A 34 -4.70 -6.82 -26.34
CA ARG A 34 -5.23 -7.14 -25.01
C ARG A 34 -5.76 -5.85 -24.36
N GLY A 35 -6.98 -5.89 -23.81
CA GLY A 35 -7.61 -4.74 -23.17
C GLY A 35 -6.81 -4.19 -21.98
N PRO A 36 -7.02 -2.92 -21.58
CA PRO A 36 -6.32 -2.30 -20.47
C PRO A 36 -6.58 -3.08 -19.16
N LYS A 37 -5.53 -3.31 -18.37
CA LYS A 37 -5.68 -3.78 -16.99
C LYS A 37 -6.41 -2.69 -16.19
N GLY A 38 -7.48 -3.05 -15.48
CA GLY A 38 -8.31 -2.09 -14.75
C GLY A 38 -7.48 -1.20 -13.82
N ALA A 39 -7.59 0.11 -14.00
CA ALA A 39 -7.04 1.09 -13.06
C ALA A 39 -7.95 1.13 -11.84
N ILE A 40 -7.44 0.81 -10.65
CA ILE A 40 -8.16 1.04 -9.39
C ILE A 40 -8.12 2.56 -9.14
N HIS A 41 -9.27 3.22 -9.18
CA HIS A 41 -9.35 4.65 -8.89
C HIS A 41 -9.30 4.87 -7.36
N VAL A 42 -8.83 6.04 -6.91
CA VAL A 42 -8.74 6.38 -5.47
C VAL A 42 -10.09 6.26 -4.75
N ILE A 43 -11.20 6.49 -5.47
CA ILE A 43 -12.56 6.32 -4.97
C ILE A 43 -12.83 4.84 -4.61
N ASP A 44 -12.32 3.91 -5.41
CA ASP A 44 -12.46 2.47 -5.18
C ASP A 44 -11.70 2.04 -3.92
N ILE A 45 -10.49 2.58 -3.72
CA ILE A 45 -9.65 2.32 -2.54
C ILE A 45 -10.36 2.77 -1.25
N ALA A 46 -10.98 3.96 -1.28
CA ALA A 46 -11.73 4.48 -0.13
C ALA A 46 -12.93 3.59 0.21
N LYS A 47 -13.70 3.17 -0.80
CA LYS A 47 -14.86 2.27 -0.61
C LYS A 47 -14.44 0.90 -0.08
N LEU A 48 -13.41 0.28 -0.68
CA LEU A 48 -12.86 -1.00 -0.23
C LEU A 48 -12.35 -0.94 1.21
N CYS A 49 -11.78 0.20 1.61
CA CYS A 49 -11.36 0.40 2.99
C CYS A 49 -12.54 0.52 3.95
N GLN A 50 -13.58 1.27 3.57
CA GLN A 50 -14.81 1.41 4.36
C GLN A 50 -15.53 0.08 4.54
N GLU A 51 -15.59 -0.77 3.51
CA GLU A 51 -16.17 -2.12 3.58
C GLU A 51 -15.44 -3.03 4.60
N LYS A 52 -14.14 -2.80 4.81
CA LYS A 52 -13.34 -3.48 5.86
C LYS A 52 -13.53 -2.88 7.26
N GLY A 53 -14.38 -1.86 7.40
CA GLY A 53 -14.54 -1.08 8.64
C GLY A 53 -13.32 -0.18 8.93
N GLY A 54 -12.53 0.13 7.91
CA GLY A 54 -11.35 0.97 8.01
C GLY A 54 -11.60 2.40 7.57
N GLN A 55 -10.56 3.22 7.72
CA GLN A 55 -10.53 4.60 7.26
C GLN A 55 -9.27 4.84 6.45
N LEU A 56 -9.38 5.57 5.34
CA LEU A 56 -8.27 5.85 4.45
C LEU A 56 -7.47 7.04 4.95
N TYR A 57 -6.16 6.89 5.11
CA TYR A 57 -5.24 7.99 5.41
C TYR A 57 -4.03 7.92 4.47
N GLN A 58 -3.83 8.97 3.67
CA GLN A 58 -2.73 9.05 2.67
C GLN A 58 -2.61 7.79 1.80
N GLY A 59 -3.74 7.26 1.32
CA GLY A 59 -3.79 6.05 0.49
C GLY A 59 -3.62 4.73 1.25
N ILE A 60 -3.48 4.75 2.57
CA ILE A 60 -3.36 3.56 3.42
C ILE A 60 -4.69 3.30 4.11
N CYS A 61 -5.21 2.08 3.98
CA CYS A 61 -6.40 1.68 4.71
C CYS A 61 -6.04 1.30 6.15
N LEU A 62 -6.53 2.08 7.12
CA LEU A 62 -6.29 1.86 8.54
C LEU A 62 -7.53 1.24 9.18
N VAL A 63 -7.39 0.01 9.68
CA VAL A 63 -8.47 -0.70 10.38
C VAL A 63 -8.10 -0.83 11.85
N SER A 64 -9.03 -0.45 12.73
CA SER A 64 -8.81 -0.48 14.17
C SER A 64 -9.60 -1.59 14.85
N VAL A 65 -9.01 -2.20 15.87
CA VAL A 65 -9.61 -3.29 16.65
C VAL A 65 -9.34 -3.07 18.13
N LYS A 66 -10.32 -3.44 18.96
CA LYS A 66 -10.16 -3.42 20.40
C LYS A 66 -9.33 -4.65 20.80
N ILE A 67 -8.26 -4.44 21.56
CA ILE A 67 -7.45 -5.53 22.10
C ILE A 67 -7.57 -5.58 23.62
N ASN A 68 -7.46 -6.78 24.19
CA ASN A 68 -7.57 -7.04 25.63
C ASN A 68 -6.28 -7.54 26.28
N ASN A 69 -5.24 -7.77 25.49
CA ASN A 69 -3.93 -8.24 25.94
C ASN A 69 -2.83 -7.76 24.99
N ASN A 70 -1.58 -7.97 25.39
CA ASN A 70 -0.42 -7.46 24.68
C ASN A 70 -0.02 -8.34 23.47
N ARG A 71 -0.88 -8.42 22.45
CA ARG A 71 -0.63 -9.19 21.22
C ARG A 71 -1.27 -8.51 20.00
N ASP A 72 -0.82 -8.90 18.82
CA ASP A 72 -1.53 -8.58 17.59
C ASP A 72 -2.87 -9.33 17.51
N ASP A 73 -3.90 -8.63 17.06
CA ASP A 73 -5.24 -9.16 16.80
C ASP A 73 -5.72 -8.63 15.44
N VAL A 74 -5.01 -9.03 14.38
CA VAL A 74 -5.24 -8.48 13.03
C VAL A 74 -6.68 -8.80 12.58
N PRO A 75 -7.46 -7.80 12.09
CA PRO A 75 -8.83 -8.03 11.65
C PRO A 75 -8.94 -9.11 10.57
N ARG A 76 -10.00 -9.93 10.62
CA ARG A 76 -10.18 -11.16 9.80
C ARG A 76 -9.99 -10.98 8.28
N ASN A 77 -10.31 -9.80 7.74
CA ASN A 77 -10.19 -9.49 6.31
C ASN A 77 -9.10 -8.44 6.00
N CYS A 78 -8.11 -8.34 6.87
CA CYS A 78 -6.98 -7.42 6.75
C CYS A 78 -5.70 -8.20 6.43
N HIS A 79 -5.26 -8.12 5.17
CA HIS A 79 -3.89 -8.48 4.82
C HIS A 79 -2.95 -7.39 5.34
N SER A 80 -2.61 -7.47 6.63
CA SER A 80 -1.89 -6.39 7.29
C SER A 80 -0.44 -6.32 6.82
N TYR A 81 0.05 -5.10 6.63
CA TYR A 81 1.42 -4.82 6.25
C TYR A 81 1.95 -3.62 7.03
N GLN A 82 3.24 -3.37 6.89
CA GLN A 82 3.95 -2.35 7.67
C GLN A 82 4.41 -1.28 6.68
N PRO A 83 3.65 -0.18 6.52
CA PRO A 83 3.96 0.84 5.54
C PRO A 83 5.21 1.63 5.97
N TRP A 84 6.14 1.82 5.04
CA TRP A 84 7.29 2.70 5.25
C TRP A 84 6.88 4.14 4.99
N MET A 85 6.61 4.88 6.06
CA MET A 85 6.10 6.24 6.03
C MET A 85 6.96 7.13 6.92
N TRP A 86 6.83 8.44 6.72
CA TRP A 86 7.49 9.44 7.55
C TRP A 86 6.46 10.26 8.33
N TRP A 87 5.55 9.59 9.04
CA TRP A 87 4.49 10.27 9.79
C TRP A 87 5.00 10.92 11.08
N GLY A 88 4.59 12.16 11.28
CA GLY A 88 4.93 12.96 12.45
C GLY A 88 3.83 12.99 13.51
N TRP A 89 4.03 13.87 14.50
CA TRP A 89 3.04 14.14 15.54
C TRP A 89 1.70 14.65 14.98
N HIS A 90 1.76 15.46 13.93
CA HIS A 90 0.56 16.02 13.30
C HIS A 90 -0.26 14.94 12.58
N ASP A 91 0.38 14.00 11.89
CA ASP A 91 -0.29 12.83 11.29
C ASP A 91 -0.93 11.95 12.36
N TYR A 92 -0.23 11.72 13.47
CA TYR A 92 -0.78 11.02 14.62
C TYR A 92 -2.07 11.66 15.11
N ILE A 93 -2.10 12.99 15.31
CA ILE A 93 -3.30 13.71 15.75
C ILE A 93 -4.45 13.48 14.77
N LYS A 94 -4.19 13.59 13.46
CA LYS A 94 -5.20 13.37 12.41
C LYS A 94 -5.75 11.94 12.45
N ILE A 95 -4.87 10.95 12.42
CA ILE A 95 -5.26 9.53 12.43
C ILE A 95 -6.06 9.19 13.69
N ARG A 96 -5.61 9.66 14.85
CA ARG A 96 -6.33 9.46 16.12
C ARG A 96 -7.70 10.09 16.09
N LYS A 97 -7.82 11.35 15.64
CA LYS A 97 -9.11 12.06 15.56
C LYS A 97 -10.07 11.31 14.63
N MET A 98 -9.56 10.81 13.50
CA MET A 98 -10.31 10.03 12.51
C MET A 98 -10.85 8.72 13.10
N ILE A 99 -9.97 7.93 13.72
CA ILE A 99 -10.28 6.55 14.18
C ILE A 99 -10.97 6.52 15.54
N ALA A 100 -10.45 7.30 16.49
CA ALA A 100 -10.83 7.21 17.90
C ALA A 100 -11.52 8.47 18.44
N GLY A 101 -11.62 9.54 17.65
CA GLY A 101 -12.13 10.82 18.09
C GLY A 101 -11.31 11.39 19.25
N ASN A 102 -11.99 11.92 20.25
CA ASN A 102 -11.37 12.55 21.43
C ASN A 102 -10.99 11.54 22.53
N ARG A 103 -11.27 10.24 22.34
CA ARG A 103 -11.11 9.21 23.40
C ARG A 103 -9.68 9.12 23.95
N TYR A 104 -8.68 9.42 23.13
CA TYR A 104 -7.26 9.35 23.47
C TYR A 104 -6.53 10.69 23.29
N ASP A 105 -7.24 11.82 23.49
CA ASP A 105 -6.62 13.15 23.53
C ASP A 105 -5.51 13.25 24.61
N ASN A 106 -4.54 14.14 24.42
CA ASN A 106 -3.46 14.37 25.39
C ASN A 106 -2.73 13.09 25.83
N PRO A 107 -2.12 12.34 24.90
CA PRO A 107 -1.36 11.16 25.28
C PRO A 107 -0.22 11.55 26.23
N HIS A 108 -0.11 10.81 27.32
CA HIS A 108 0.96 10.92 28.27
C HIS A 108 2.24 10.32 27.68
N ILE A 109 3.03 11.14 27.01
CA ILE A 109 4.26 10.74 26.29
C ILE A 109 5.55 10.94 27.13
N TYR A 110 5.41 11.36 28.39
CA TYR A 110 6.55 11.79 29.22
C TYR A 110 6.86 10.87 30.40
N GLY A 111 6.57 9.56 30.30
CA GLY A 111 6.91 8.61 31.37
C GLY A 111 7.21 7.18 30.89
N TRP A 112 7.83 6.41 31.77
CA TRP A 112 8.17 5.00 31.56
C TRP A 112 6.93 4.14 31.30
N GLY A 113 6.86 3.47 30.14
CA GLY A 113 5.77 2.56 29.80
C GLY A 113 4.47 3.23 29.33
N HIS A 114 4.49 4.55 29.12
CA HIS A 114 3.31 5.32 28.68
C HIS A 114 3.30 5.59 27.15
N GLY A 115 4.18 4.94 26.41
CA GLY A 115 4.26 5.02 24.96
C GLY A 115 5.65 4.70 24.44
N GLY A 116 5.78 4.56 23.13
CA GLY A 116 7.08 4.27 22.51
C GLY A 116 7.02 3.89 21.05
N ARG A 117 8.19 3.61 20.47
CA ARG A 117 8.34 3.17 19.07
C ARG A 117 8.65 1.69 19.01
N CYS A 118 7.86 0.95 18.24
CA CYS A 118 7.80 -0.51 18.30
C CYS A 118 8.20 -1.15 16.98
N THR A 119 8.73 -2.37 17.05
CA THR A 119 9.04 -3.22 15.88
C THR A 119 8.46 -4.62 15.98
N ASN A 120 8.02 -5.03 17.15
CA ASN A 120 7.60 -6.39 17.49
C ASN A 120 6.13 -6.72 17.18
N PHE A 121 5.36 -5.76 16.66
CA PHE A 121 3.93 -5.93 16.36
C PHE A 121 3.58 -5.48 14.94
N ARG A 122 2.53 -6.08 14.37
CA ARG A 122 2.00 -5.72 13.04
C ARG A 122 1.20 -4.43 13.05
N ALA A 123 0.64 -4.03 14.20
CA ALA A 123 -0.04 -2.75 14.34
C ALA A 123 0.88 -1.56 13.96
N VAL A 124 0.34 -0.59 13.23
CA VAL A 124 1.06 0.64 12.86
C VAL A 124 1.10 1.64 14.00
N LEU A 125 0.09 1.61 14.85
CA LEU A 125 0.04 2.32 16.11
C LEU A 125 -1.03 1.70 17.00
N SER A 126 -0.97 1.95 18.31
CA SER A 126 -2.05 1.65 19.23
C SER A 126 -2.27 2.79 20.21
N PHE A 127 -3.51 2.87 20.69
CA PHE A 127 -3.92 3.77 21.75
C PHE A 127 -4.38 2.93 22.93
N THR A 128 -3.93 3.26 24.14
CA THR A 128 -4.42 2.57 25.34
C THR A 128 -4.81 3.59 26.39
N ARG A 129 -5.88 3.32 27.14
CA ARG A 129 -6.23 4.15 28.29
C ARG A 129 -6.07 3.35 29.58
N TYR A 130 -5.11 3.76 30.39
CA TYR A 130 -4.80 3.12 31.66
C TYR A 130 -4.74 4.15 32.78
N ASN A 131 -5.48 3.90 33.85
CA ASN A 131 -5.45 4.71 35.07
C ASN A 131 -5.61 6.23 34.80
N GLY A 132 -6.53 6.59 33.90
CA GLY A 132 -6.78 7.99 33.50
C GLY A 132 -5.85 8.54 32.41
N ASN A 133 -4.72 7.90 32.14
CA ASN A 133 -3.75 8.34 31.15
C ASN A 133 -3.94 7.65 29.79
N ASN A 134 -3.70 8.41 28.72
CA ASN A 134 -3.71 7.90 27.35
C ASN A 134 -2.28 7.59 26.93
N HIS A 135 -2.00 6.38 26.49
CA HIS A 135 -0.68 5.98 26.02
C HIS A 135 -0.74 5.74 24.52
N VAL A 136 0.37 5.99 23.82
CA VAL A 136 0.47 5.76 22.39
C VAL A 136 1.74 5.00 22.04
N TRP A 137 1.57 3.96 21.23
CA TRP A 137 2.66 3.20 20.66
C TRP A 137 2.62 3.37 19.15
N VAL A 138 3.77 3.61 18.53
CA VAL A 138 3.87 3.84 17.09
C VAL A 138 4.89 2.90 16.47
N ARG A 139 4.68 2.53 15.22
CA ARG A 139 5.56 1.60 14.53
C ARG A 139 6.83 2.28 14.00
N TYR A 140 7.97 1.61 14.18
CA TYR A 140 9.22 1.99 13.53
C TYR A 140 9.14 1.84 12.01
N GLY A 141 9.66 2.83 11.30
CA GLY A 141 9.57 2.92 9.84
C GLY A 141 8.26 3.53 9.33
N THR A 142 7.20 3.61 10.14
CA THR A 142 5.95 4.31 9.77
C THR A 142 5.87 5.71 10.36
N PHE A 143 6.23 5.86 11.64
CA PHE A 143 6.34 7.15 12.31
C PHE A 143 7.79 7.51 12.53
N HIS A 144 8.20 8.74 12.25
CA HIS A 144 9.60 9.17 12.44
C HIS A 144 9.89 9.73 13.83
N TRP A 145 8.86 10.16 14.55
CA TRP A 145 8.94 10.62 15.92
C TRP A 145 8.73 9.47 16.93
N SER A 146 9.11 9.69 18.18
CA SER A 146 8.93 8.71 19.27
C SER A 146 8.08 9.32 20.38
N PRO A 147 6.98 8.67 20.82
CA PRO A 147 6.18 9.03 22.01
C PRO A 147 6.91 9.01 23.34
N HIS A 148 8.22 8.88 23.34
CA HIS A 148 9.06 8.99 24.52
C HIS A 148 10.33 9.69 24.07
N HIS A 149 10.54 10.93 24.55
CA HIS A 149 11.79 11.66 24.40
C HIS A 149 12.85 11.07 25.34
N TYR A 150 13.20 9.80 25.20
CA TYR A 150 14.49 9.39 25.70
C TYR A 150 15.51 9.66 24.61
N ARG A 151 16.21 10.79 24.78
CA ARG A 151 17.65 10.83 24.54
C ARG A 151 18.18 9.47 24.96
N SER A 152 18.87 8.80 24.05
CA SER A 152 19.69 7.61 24.29
C SER A 152 20.60 7.83 25.50
N SER A 153 20.06 7.68 26.69
CA SER A 153 20.79 7.78 27.93
C SER A 153 20.96 6.34 28.38
N ARG A 154 22.18 5.83 28.13
CA ARG A 154 22.68 4.59 28.71
C ARG A 154 22.62 4.77 30.23
N TRP A 155 21.50 4.42 30.84
CA TRP A 155 21.38 4.36 32.29
C TRP A 155 21.82 2.98 32.73
N CYS A 156 23.08 2.88 33.18
CA CYS A 156 23.52 1.77 34.01
C CYS A 156 22.93 1.97 35.41
N ARG A 157 21.89 1.22 35.79
CA ARG A 157 21.48 1.13 37.20
C ARG A 157 22.42 0.19 37.92
N TRP A 158 23.17 0.73 38.87
CA TRP A 158 24.18 0.06 39.68
C TRP A 158 23.59 -0.77 40.81
N TRP A 159 22.68 -1.70 40.56
CA TRP A 159 22.26 -2.67 41.59
C TRP A 159 22.07 -4.04 40.91
N TRP A 160 23.09 -4.89 41.03
CA TRP A 160 23.15 -6.32 40.68
C TRP A 160 23.26 -6.70 39.18
N GLY A 161 24.49 -6.76 38.68
CA GLY A 161 24.88 -7.65 37.57
C GLY A 161 24.87 -7.05 36.17
N TRP A 162 26.06 -6.73 35.68
CA TRP A 162 26.53 -6.55 34.30
C TRP A 162 25.55 -6.83 33.14
N ARG A 163 24.57 -5.97 32.91
CA ARG A 163 23.95 -5.77 31.59
C ARG A 163 23.73 -4.29 31.33
N CYS A 164 24.57 -3.70 30.47
CA CYS A 164 24.29 -2.43 29.84
C CYS A 164 23.09 -2.63 28.90
N TRP A 165 21.88 -2.27 29.35
CA TRP A 165 20.75 -2.19 28.45
C TRP A 165 20.92 -0.92 27.61
N THR A 166 21.43 -1.06 26.39
CA THR A 166 21.09 -0.10 25.35
C THR A 166 19.59 -0.26 25.11
N TYR A 167 18.77 0.60 25.69
CA TYR A 167 17.34 0.69 25.36
C TYR A 167 17.19 1.20 23.93
N HIS A 168 17.57 0.39 22.96
CA HIS A 168 17.39 0.71 21.55
C HIS A 168 16.04 0.24 21.02
N TRP A 169 15.37 -0.66 21.73
CA TRP A 169 14.07 -1.20 21.33
C TRP A 169 13.34 -1.62 22.60
N GLN A 170 12.53 -0.72 23.16
CA GLN A 170 11.71 -1.06 24.32
C GLN A 170 10.79 -2.22 23.93
N TYR A 171 10.68 -3.23 24.81
CA TYR A 171 9.59 -4.20 24.75
C TYR A 171 8.28 -3.43 24.81
N CYS A 172 7.71 -3.17 23.63
CA CYS A 172 6.50 -2.39 23.54
C CYS A 172 5.33 -3.17 24.10
N HIS A 173 4.38 -2.42 24.64
CA HIS A 173 3.10 -2.96 25.06
C HIS A 173 2.00 -2.38 24.18
N LEU A 174 1.44 -3.15 23.25
CA LEU A 174 0.22 -2.73 22.54
C LEU A 174 -0.95 -2.46 23.51
N TYR A 175 -0.92 -3.10 24.68
CA TYR A 175 -1.96 -3.06 25.71
C TYR A 175 -1.38 -2.73 27.09
N SER A 176 -2.02 -1.80 27.81
CA SER A 176 -1.65 -1.42 29.18
C SER A 176 -2.91 -1.50 30.07
N GLY A 177 -3.41 -2.70 30.36
CA GLY A 177 -4.41 -2.92 31.42
C GLY A 177 -5.81 -2.31 31.24
N GLY A 178 -6.13 -1.61 30.14
CA GLY A 178 -7.44 -1.00 29.92
C GLY A 178 -7.64 -0.46 28.51
N ASN A 179 -8.91 -0.48 28.03
CA ASN A 179 -9.43 0.06 26.76
C ASN A 179 -8.35 0.40 25.73
N ALA A 180 -7.87 -0.61 25.03
CA ALA A 180 -6.84 -0.49 24.01
C ALA A 180 -7.45 -0.66 22.62
N LEU A 181 -6.96 0.15 21.69
CA LEU A 181 -7.31 0.10 20.29
C LEU A 181 -6.03 0.02 19.47
N ALA A 182 -5.82 -1.11 18.79
CA ALA A 182 -4.71 -1.27 17.85
C ALA A 182 -5.18 -0.93 16.45
N VAL A 183 -4.33 -0.28 15.66
CA VAL A 183 -4.60 0.11 14.28
C VAL A 183 -3.64 -0.64 13.36
N TYR A 184 -4.17 -1.24 12.32
CA TYR A 184 -3.42 -2.01 11.33
C TYR A 184 -3.56 -1.35 9.96
N ALA A 185 -2.48 -1.31 9.19
CA ALA A 185 -2.55 -0.98 7.77
C ALA A 185 -2.91 -2.24 6.98
N CYS A 186 -4.00 -2.18 6.24
CA CYS A 186 -4.55 -3.30 5.47
C CYS A 186 -4.41 -3.02 3.99
N ARG A 187 -4.03 -4.04 3.20
CA ARG A 187 -4.13 -3.96 1.74
C ARG A 187 -5.62 -3.92 1.34
N VAL A 188 -5.91 -3.09 0.34
CA VAL A 188 -7.20 -2.98 -0.35
C VAL A 188 -7.00 -3.24 -1.83
#